data_AF-A0AAN8FKC2-F1
#
_entry.id   AF-A0AAN8FKC2-F1
#
_cell.length_a   1.000
_cell.length_b   1.000
_cell.length_c   1.000
_cell.angle_alpha   90.00
_cell.angle_beta   90.00
_cell.angle_gamma   90.00
#
_symmetry.space_group_name_H-M   'P 1'
#
loop_
_entity.id
_entity.type
_entity.pdbx_description
1 polymer ?
#
loop_
_entity_poly.entity_id
_entity_poly.type
_entity_poly.pdbx_seq_one_letter_code
_entity_poly.pdbx_strand_id
1 'polypeptide(L)'
;VSIGQWQQYFTEPVNPLTPEDRKEWLAKQTGVVMSSDAFLPFRDNIDCAKQFGVMYIAHPGGSVRDEDIIEACDEHGITLIHTGLRLFHH
;
A
#
# COMPACT_ATOMS: atom_id res chain seq x y z
N VAL A 1 -25.34 -8.71 10.54
CA VAL A 1 -26.30 -9.23 9.54
C VAL A 1 -25.91 -10.66 9.24
N SER A 2 -26.83 -11.62 9.31
CA SER A 2 -26.50 -13.01 8.94
C SER A 2 -26.32 -13.14 7.43
N ILE A 3 -25.57 -14.14 6.97
CA ILE A 3 -25.41 -14.40 5.53
C ILE A 3 -26.79 -14.55 4.86
N GLY A 4 -27.73 -15.28 5.48
CA GLY A 4 -29.08 -15.45 4.97
C GLY A 4 -29.87 -14.14 4.82
N GLN A 5 -29.75 -13.21 5.78
CA GLN A 5 -30.37 -11.88 5.67
C GLN A 5 -29.70 -10.99 4.63
N TRP A 6 -28.44 -11.23 4.30
CA TRP A 6 -27.73 -10.46 3.27
C TRP A 6 -28.05 -10.99 1.86
N GLN A 7 -28.19 -12.31 1.69
CA GLN A 7 -28.54 -12.95 0.42
C GLN A 7 -29.89 -12.51 -0.15
N GLN A 8 -30.85 -12.09 0.70
CA GLN A 8 -32.19 -11.66 0.25
C GLN A 8 -32.16 -10.44 -0.70
N TYR A 9 -31.05 -9.70 -0.75
CA TYR A 9 -30.88 -8.53 -1.61
C TYR A 9 -30.33 -8.85 -3.01
N PHE A 10 -30.02 -10.11 -3.33
CA PHE A 10 -29.44 -10.52 -4.61
C PHE A 10 -30.40 -11.38 -5.43
N THR A 11 -30.36 -11.24 -6.75
CA THR A 11 -31.12 -12.08 -7.69
C THR A 11 -30.49 -13.47 -7.89
N GLU A 12 -29.19 -13.60 -7.60
CA GLU A 12 -28.42 -14.84 -7.69
C GLU A 12 -27.57 -14.99 -6.41
N PRO A 13 -27.28 -16.23 -5.95
CA PRO A 13 -26.46 -16.43 -4.75
C PRO A 13 -25.04 -15.87 -4.91
N VAL A 14 -24.65 -14.95 -4.03
CA VAL A 14 -23.29 -14.38 -4.02
C VAL A 14 -22.51 -14.95 -2.85
N ASN A 15 -21.45 -15.72 -3.11
CA ASN A 15 -20.62 -16.23 -2.02
C ASN A 15 -19.64 -15.15 -1.53
N PRO A 16 -19.41 -15.01 -0.21
CA PRO A 16 -18.36 -14.16 0.31
C PRO A 16 -16.99 -14.57 -0.22
N LEU A 17 -16.14 -13.59 -0.55
CA LEU A 17 -14.76 -13.83 -0.96
C LEU A 17 -13.99 -14.56 0.15
N THR A 18 -13.40 -15.70 -0.21
CA THR A 18 -12.48 -16.45 0.64
C THR A 18 -11.20 -15.64 0.88
N PRO A 19 -10.40 -15.96 1.91
CA PRO A 19 -9.08 -15.37 2.10
C PRO A 19 -8.19 -15.53 0.85
N GLU A 20 -8.29 -16.66 0.16
CA GLU A 20 -7.58 -16.98 -1.07
C GLU A 20 -8.02 -16.05 -2.22
N ASP A 21 -9.33 -15.88 -2.43
CA ASP A 21 -9.86 -14.97 -3.47
C ASP A 21 -9.35 -13.54 -3.25
N ARG A 22 -9.33 -13.08 -1.98
CA ARG A 22 -8.85 -11.74 -1.62
C ARG A 22 -7.37 -11.60 -1.91
N LYS A 23 -6.56 -12.62 -1.58
CA LYS A 23 -5.13 -12.63 -1.83
C LYS A 23 -4.83 -12.62 -3.33
N GLU A 24 -5.50 -13.47 -4.11
CA GLU A 24 -5.35 -13.53 -5.56
C GLU A 24 -5.77 -12.23 -6.24
N TRP A 25 -6.84 -11.61 -5.75
CA TRP A 25 -7.29 -10.34 -6.27
C TRP A 25 -6.29 -9.21 -5.97
N LEU A 26 -5.82 -9.11 -4.73
CA LEU A 26 -4.83 -8.11 -4.31
C LEU A 26 -3.51 -8.26 -5.08
N ALA A 27 -3.06 -9.49 -5.34
CA ALA A 27 -1.83 -9.75 -6.09
C ALA A 27 -1.83 -9.23 -7.54
N LYS A 28 -3.01 -8.91 -8.11
CA LYS A 28 -3.14 -8.34 -9.46
C LYS A 28 -2.90 -6.82 -9.49
N GLN A 29 -2.94 -6.14 -8.34
CA GLN A 29 -2.82 -4.70 -8.27
C GLN A 29 -1.38 -4.25 -8.54
N THR A 30 -1.19 -3.31 -9.47
CA THR A 30 0.13 -2.76 -9.82
C THR A 30 0.04 -1.28 -10.21
N GLY A 31 1.17 -0.58 -10.23
CA GLY A 31 1.24 0.81 -10.68
C GLY A 31 0.69 1.84 -9.68
N VAL A 32 0.60 1.48 -8.39
CA VAL A 32 0.11 2.38 -7.34
C VAL A 32 1.18 3.41 -6.99
N VAL A 33 0.74 4.62 -6.65
CA VAL A 33 1.58 5.72 -6.17
C VAL A 33 1.24 5.98 -4.70
N MET A 34 2.26 6.12 -3.85
CA MET A 34 2.13 6.48 -2.45
C MET A 34 2.80 7.84 -2.20
N SER A 35 2.15 8.69 -1.40
CA SER A 35 2.75 9.94 -0.90
C SER A 35 2.63 9.98 0.61
N SER A 36 3.72 10.31 1.29
CA SER A 36 3.75 10.57 2.74
C SER A 36 3.94 12.06 2.99
N ASP A 37 3.20 12.61 3.95
CA ASP A 37 3.31 14.01 4.38
C ASP A 37 4.53 14.26 5.28
N ALA A 38 5.07 13.21 5.88
CA ALA A 38 6.27 13.15 6.71
C ALA A 38 7.29 12.14 6.19
N PHE A 39 8.50 12.18 6.75
CA PHE A 39 9.52 11.18 6.42
C PHE A 39 9.10 9.78 6.86
N LEU A 40 9.58 8.76 6.15
CA LEU A 40 9.39 7.35 6.53
C LEU A 40 10.49 6.91 7.52
N PRO A 41 10.15 6.43 8.72
CA PRO A 41 11.15 6.15 9.75
C PRO A 41 11.92 4.83 9.52
N PHE A 42 11.30 3.84 8.88
CA PHE A 42 11.84 2.49 8.70
C PHE A 42 11.40 1.85 7.38
N ARG A 43 12.18 0.87 6.91
CA ARG A 43 11.95 0.14 5.63
C ARG A 43 10.64 -0.63 5.57
N ASP A 44 10.05 -0.97 6.71
CA ASP A 44 8.79 -1.70 6.81
C ASP A 44 7.63 -1.01 6.05
N ASN A 45 7.67 0.32 5.97
CA ASN A 45 6.75 1.11 5.14
C ASN A 45 6.84 0.73 3.66
N ILE A 46 8.04 0.48 3.14
CA ILE A 46 8.31 0.11 1.75
C ILE A 46 7.91 -1.35 1.51
N ASP A 47 8.30 -2.24 2.43
CA ASP A 47 7.96 -3.67 2.37
C ASP A 47 6.44 -3.90 2.43
N CYS A 48 5.72 -3.07 3.19
CA CYS A 48 4.26 -3.05 3.22
C CYS A 48 3.68 -2.48 1.92
N ALA A 49 4.15 -1.32 1.47
CA ALA A 49 3.67 -0.67 0.24
C ALA A 49 3.78 -1.59 -0.98
N LYS A 50 4.86 -2.37 -1.09
CA LYS A 50 5.04 -3.33 -2.19
C LYS A 50 3.91 -4.35 -2.28
N GLN A 51 3.37 -4.81 -1.14
CA GLN A 51 2.28 -5.79 -1.11
C GLN A 51 0.97 -5.26 -1.71
N PHE A 52 0.84 -3.94 -1.85
CA PHE A 52 -0.31 -3.27 -2.45
C PHE A 52 -0.04 -2.76 -3.88
N GLY A 53 1.05 -3.20 -4.52
CA GLY A 53 1.36 -2.86 -5.91
C GLY A 53 1.96 -1.46 -6.10
N VAL A 54 2.51 -0.87 -5.05
CA VAL A 54 3.18 0.44 -5.12
C VAL A 54 4.45 0.35 -5.96
N MET A 55 4.60 1.29 -6.89
CA MET A 55 5.75 1.42 -7.80
C MET A 55 6.43 2.79 -7.68
N TYR A 56 5.78 3.77 -7.05
CA TYR A 56 6.29 5.13 -6.89
C TYR A 56 5.97 5.65 -5.49
N ILE A 57 6.96 6.24 -4.82
CA ILE A 57 6.83 6.80 -3.48
C ILE A 57 7.39 8.22 -3.47
N ALA A 58 6.63 9.18 -2.95
CA ALA A 58 7.09 10.52 -2.65
C ALA A 58 7.00 10.80 -1.15
N HIS A 59 8.10 11.25 -0.55
CA HIS A 59 8.10 11.68 0.85
C HIS A 59 9.14 12.80 1.07
N PRO A 60 9.07 13.55 2.18
CA PRO A 60 9.99 14.67 2.44
C PRO A 60 11.46 14.26 2.54
N GLY A 61 11.77 13.03 2.94
CA GLY A 61 13.12 12.66 3.39
C GLY A 61 13.48 13.26 4.75
N GLY A 62 14.67 12.95 5.24
CA GLY A 62 15.20 13.44 6.51
C GLY A 62 15.13 12.43 7.67
N SER A 63 14.88 11.15 7.38
CA SER A 63 15.08 10.10 8.38
C SER A 63 16.58 9.86 8.59
N VAL A 64 16.98 9.50 9.81
CA VAL A 64 18.33 9.00 10.08
C VAL A 64 18.60 7.70 9.31
N ARG A 65 17.54 7.01 8.89
CA ARG A 65 17.57 5.73 8.17
C ARG A 65 17.13 5.84 6.72
N ASP A 66 17.27 7.02 6.09
CA ASP A 66 16.90 7.17 4.67
C ASP A 66 17.65 6.19 3.76
N GLU A 67 18.88 5.79 4.11
CA GLU A 67 19.63 4.74 3.39
C GLU A 67 18.88 3.39 3.39
N ASP A 68 18.33 2.95 4.53
CA ASP A 68 17.52 1.72 4.64
C ASP A 68 16.26 1.80 3.74
N ILE A 69 15.68 3.01 3.59
CA ILE A 69 14.51 3.26 2.74
C ILE A 69 14.87 3.18 1.26
N ILE A 70 15.98 3.80 0.88
CA ILE A 70 16.48 3.80 -0.51
C ILE A 70 16.81 2.38 -0.94
N GLU A 71 17.55 1.63 -0.11
CA GLU A 71 17.90 0.23 -0.37
C GLU A 71 16.64 -0.62 -0.57
N ALA A 72 15.65 -0.50 0.32
CA ALA A 72 14.39 -1.22 0.17
C ALA A 72 13.62 -0.84 -1.11
N CYS A 73 13.65 0.44 -1.51
CA CYS A 73 13.04 0.85 -2.77
C CYS A 73 13.76 0.24 -3.98
N ASP A 74 15.09 0.23 -3.98
CA ASP A 74 15.91 -0.36 -5.03
C ASP A 74 15.69 -1.88 -5.12
N GLU A 75 15.64 -2.59 -3.98
CA GLU A 75 15.32 -4.03 -3.90
C GLU A 75 13.96 -4.35 -4.55
N HIS A 76 12.95 -3.51 -4.32
CA HIS A 76 11.58 -3.74 -4.80
C HIS A 76 11.29 -3.15 -6.19
N GLY A 77 12.26 -2.44 -6.79
CA GLY A 77 12.10 -1.72 -8.06
C GLY A 77 11.11 -0.56 -7.96
N ILE A 78 11.04 0.10 -6.81
CA ILE A 78 10.16 1.24 -6.52
C ILE A 78 10.93 2.54 -6.77
N THR A 79 10.32 3.46 -7.51
CA THR A 79 10.90 4.80 -7.69
C THR A 79 10.63 5.65 -6.44
N LEU A 80 11.69 6.10 -5.77
CA LEU A 80 11.62 6.98 -4.60
C LEU A 80 11.91 8.43 -4.96
N ILE A 81 11.10 9.36 -4.44
CA ILE A 81 11.24 10.80 -4.64
C ILE A 81 11.34 11.48 -3.27
N HIS A 82 12.47 12.16 -3.02
CA HIS A 82 12.62 13.07 -1.88
C HIS A 82 12.12 14.47 -2.26
N THR A 83 11.05 14.92 -1.59
CA THR A 83 10.40 16.21 -1.90
C THR A 83 11.01 17.38 -1.14
N GLY A 84 11.63 17.13 0.02
CA GLY A 84 12.12 18.19 0.92
C GLY A 84 11.02 19.05 1.55
N LEU A 85 9.74 18.70 1.38
CA LEU A 85 8.59 19.47 1.84
C LEU A 85 7.69 18.62 2.73
N ARG A 86 7.58 18.98 4.00
CA ARG A 86 6.68 18.34 4.97
C ARG A 86 5.28 19.00 4.93
N LEU A 87 4.23 18.19 4.92
CA LEU A 87 2.84 18.63 4.64
C LEU A 87 1.87 18.41 5.82
N PHE A 88 2.31 18.67 7.05
CA PHE A 88 1.44 18.56 8.22
C PHE A 88 0.26 19.54 8.17
N HIS A 89 -0.93 19.04 8.49
CA HIS A 89 -2.15 19.81 8.68
C HIS A 89 -2.83 19.36 9.99
N HIS A 90 -3.22 20.31 10.85
CA HIS A 90 -3.78 20.05 12.18
C HIS A 90 -5.28 20.30 12.20
#